data_AF-A0A6V7WAI1-F1
#
_entry.id   AF-A0A6V7WAI1-F1
#
_cell.length_a   1.000
_cell.length_b   1.000
_cell.length_c   1.000
_cell.angle_alpha   90.00
_cell.angle_beta   90.00
_cell.angle_gamma   90.00
#
_symmetry.space_group_name_H-M   'P 1'
#
loop_
_entity.id
_entity.type
_entity.pdbx_description
1 polymer ?
#
loop_
_entity_poly.entity_id
_entity_poly.type
_entity_poly.pdbx_seq_one_letter_code
_entity_poly.pdbx_strand_id
1 'polypeptide(L)'
;MVFMSQELCNGQLPFKEIFLHAMVRDAHGRKMSKSLGNVIDPLDVIYGISIEDLHKRLEDGNLDSKELSTAKAGQRRDYPQGIPECGTDALRFALMAYTTQDRAINLDVLRVRGYRFFCNKIWQGVRFVFFCF
;
A
#
# COMPACT_ATOMS: atom_id res chain seq x y z
N MET A 1 23.37 12.59 2.05
CA MET A 1 22.90 13.77 1.28
C MET A 1 23.35 15.08 1.91
N VAL A 2 22.99 15.37 3.16
CA VAL A 2 23.37 16.64 3.82
C VAL A 2 24.89 16.84 3.91
N PHE A 3 25.62 15.89 4.50
CA PHE A 3 27.09 16.00 4.64
C PHE A 3 27.80 16.13 3.29
N MET A 4 27.36 15.37 2.28
CA MET A 4 27.94 15.44 0.93
C MET A 4 27.70 16.81 0.27
N SER A 5 26.53 17.41 0.47
CA SER A 5 26.23 18.75 -0.04
C SER A 5 27.05 19.84 0.65
N GLN A 6 27.35 19.70 1.94
CA GLN A 6 28.19 20.66 2.65
C GLN A 6 29.62 20.69 2.09
N GLU A 7 30.17 19.51 1.78
CA GLU A 7 31.52 19.39 1.22
C GLU A 7 31.58 19.82 -0.25
N LEU A 8 30.58 19.46 -1.07
CA LEU A 8 30.64 19.66 -2.52
C LEU A 8 29.97 20.95 -3.02
N CYS A 9 29.09 21.56 -2.23
CA CYS A 9 28.28 22.71 -2.63
C CYS A 9 28.51 23.92 -1.72
N ASN A 10 29.75 24.15 -1.29
CA ASN A 10 30.18 25.30 -0.51
C ASN A 10 29.31 25.54 0.74
N GLY A 11 29.03 24.48 1.50
CA GLY A 11 28.24 24.56 2.73
C GLY A 11 26.73 24.73 2.54
N GLN A 12 26.21 24.70 1.30
CA GLN A 12 24.77 24.82 1.05
C GLN A 12 24.03 23.51 1.33
N LEU A 13 22.85 23.63 1.95
CA LEU A 13 21.95 22.50 2.17
C LEU A 13 21.23 22.11 0.86
N PRO A 14 21.04 20.82 0.60
CA PRO A 14 20.47 20.33 -0.66
C PRO A 14 18.94 20.53 -0.76
N PHE A 15 18.27 20.82 0.35
CA PHE A 15 16.82 21.03 0.43
C PHE A 15 16.49 22.07 1.50
N LYS A 16 15.41 22.83 1.27
CA LYS A 16 14.91 23.84 2.21
C LYS A 16 13.97 23.24 3.26
N GLU A 17 13.21 22.24 2.86
CA GLU A 17 12.19 21.58 3.68
C GLU A 17 12.31 20.07 3.53
N ILE A 18 12.03 19.35 4.62
CA ILE A 18 12.06 17.88 4.66
C ILE A 18 10.71 17.42 5.15
N PHE A 19 10.01 16.66 4.31
CA PHE A 19 8.77 16.00 4.70
C PHE A 19 9.04 14.53 5.03
N LEU A 20 8.82 14.15 6.28
CA LEU A 20 8.97 12.77 6.75
C LEU A 20 7.58 12.12 6.80
N HIS A 21 7.36 11.13 5.92
CA HIS A 21 6.13 10.37 5.92
C HIS A 21 6.21 9.17 6.87
N ALA A 22 5.06 8.75 7.41
CA ALA A 22 4.97 7.54 8.22
C ALA A 22 5.35 6.28 7.41
N MET A 23 5.81 5.25 8.12
CA MET A 23 6.14 3.95 7.52
C MET A 23 4.88 3.11 7.33
N VAL A 24 4.71 2.57 6.13
CA VAL A 24 3.61 1.64 5.83
C VAL A 24 3.95 0.25 6.37
N ARG A 25 2.99 -0.33 7.08
CA ARG A 25 3.05 -1.63 7.76
C ARG A 25 1.92 -2.51 7.25
N ASP A 26 2.01 -3.80 7.53
CA ASP A 26 0.90 -4.71 7.27
C ASP A 26 -0.31 -4.38 8.18
N ALA A 27 -1.45 -5.00 7.91
CA ALA A 27 -2.68 -4.83 8.69
C ALA A 27 -2.50 -5.18 10.18
N HIS A 28 -1.52 -6.03 10.49
CA HIS A 28 -1.20 -6.50 11.85
C HIS A 28 -0.13 -5.63 12.54
N GLY A 29 0.34 -4.55 11.91
CA GLY A 29 1.33 -3.62 12.47
C GLY A 29 2.80 -4.08 12.38
N ARG A 30 3.10 -5.18 11.67
CA ARG A 30 4.48 -5.59 11.38
C ARG A 30 5.02 -4.76 10.23
N LYS A 31 6.33 -4.51 10.24
CA LYS A 31 7.02 -3.83 9.14
C LYS A 31 6.82 -4.65 7.86
N MET A 32 6.44 -4.00 6.76
CA MET A 32 6.47 -4.67 5.46
C MET A 32 7.91 -4.91 5.03
N SER A 33 8.29 -6.17 4.82
CA SER A 33 9.61 -6.53 4.31
C SER A 33 9.58 -7.79 3.49
N LYS A 34 10.43 -7.83 2.46
CA LYS A 34 10.56 -9.01 1.57
C LYS A 34 10.93 -10.27 2.35
N SER A 35 11.73 -10.12 3.42
CA SER A 35 12.14 -11.22 4.29
C SER A 35 11.00 -11.85 5.10
N LEU A 36 9.93 -11.11 5.39
CA LEU A 36 8.78 -11.58 6.17
C LEU A 36 7.61 -12.03 5.27
N GLY A 37 7.71 -11.84 3.95
CA GLY A 37 6.66 -12.24 3.00
C GLY A 37 5.34 -11.48 3.14
N ASN A 38 5.30 -10.38 3.88
CA ASN A 38 4.11 -9.59 4.13
C ASN A 38 4.03 -8.33 3.25
N VAL A 39 4.83 -8.26 2.19
CA VAL A 39 4.80 -7.16 1.22
C VAL A 39 3.61 -7.37 0.29
N ILE A 40 2.78 -6.34 0.17
CA ILE A 40 1.70 -6.28 -0.80
C ILE A 40 2.17 -5.42 -1.97
N ASP A 41 2.11 -5.97 -3.19
CA ASP A 41 2.42 -5.19 -4.39
C ASP A 41 1.28 -4.18 -4.64
N PRO A 42 1.57 -2.89 -4.82
CA PRO A 42 0.53 -1.91 -5.16
C PRO A 42 -0.23 -2.26 -6.46
N LEU A 43 0.40 -2.93 -7.43
CA LEU A 43 -0.27 -3.34 -8.67
C LEU A 43 -1.33 -4.40 -8.41
N ASP A 44 -1.08 -5.31 -7.47
CA ASP A 44 -2.04 -6.34 -7.07
C ASP A 44 -3.28 -5.73 -6.40
N VAL A 45 -3.12 -4.60 -5.70
CA VAL A 45 -4.25 -3.84 -5.14
C VAL A 45 -5.01 -3.07 -6.23
N ILE A 46 -4.30 -2.55 -7.23
CA ILE A 46 -4.90 -1.78 -8.32
C ILE A 46 -5.72 -2.68 -9.23
N TYR A 47 -5.15 -3.78 -9.71
CA TYR A 47 -5.75 -4.67 -10.72
C TYR A 47 -6.43 -5.90 -10.14
N GLY A 48 -6.19 -6.21 -8.86
CA GLY A 48 -6.62 -7.46 -8.24
C GLY A 48 -5.69 -8.62 -8.57
N ILE A 49 -5.71 -9.66 -7.74
CA ILE A 49 -4.91 -10.89 -7.92
C ILE A 49 -5.60 -12.06 -7.21
N SER A 50 -5.48 -13.25 -7.80
CA SER A 50 -5.98 -14.50 -7.21
C SER A 50 -5.13 -14.92 -6.00
N ILE A 51 -5.69 -15.77 -5.13
CA ILE A 51 -4.94 -16.30 -3.99
C ILE A 51 -3.84 -17.28 -4.44
N GLU A 52 -4.05 -17.98 -5.55
CA GLU A 52 -3.08 -18.89 -6.16
C GLU A 52 -1.85 -18.12 -6.66
N ASP A 53 -2.06 -17.01 -7.37
CA ASP A 53 -0.97 -16.18 -7.90
C ASP A 53 -0.22 -15.46 -6.78
N LEU A 54 -0.90 -15.05 -5.71
CA LEU A 54 -0.27 -14.50 -4.50
C LEU A 54 0.66 -15.53 -3.85
N HIS A 55 0.22 -16.78 -3.71
CA HIS A 55 1.06 -17.85 -3.17
C HIS A 55 2.24 -18.16 -4.09
N LYS A 56 2.04 -18.15 -5.41
CA LYS A 56 3.12 -18.38 -6.38
C LYS A 56 4.22 -17.34 -6.26
N ARG A 57 3.88 -16.06 -6.08
CA ARG A 57 4.88 -15.00 -5.85
C ARG A 57 5.65 -15.17 -4.54
N LEU A 58 5.00 -15.71 -3.51
CA LEU A 58 5.72 -16.04 -2.27
C LEU A 58 6.70 -17.20 -2.47
N GLU A 59 6.35 -18.19 -3.29
CA GLU A 59 7.21 -19.33 -3.62
C GLU A 59 8.41 -18.94 -4.49
N ASP A 60 8.22 -17.99 -5.43
CA ASP A 60 9.30 -17.43 -6.24
C ASP A 60 10.28 -16.56 -5.40
N GLY A 61 9.86 -16.16 -4.20
CA GLY A 61 10.63 -15.33 -3.29
C GLY A 61 11.71 -16.10 -2.51
N ASN A 62 12.82 -15.42 -2.20
CA ASN A 62 13.87 -15.97 -1.33
C ASN A 62 13.49 -15.85 0.15
N LEU A 63 12.54 -16.67 0.61
CA LEU A 63 12.08 -16.72 2.00
C LEU A 63 12.48 -18.03 2.70
N ASP A 64 12.64 -17.96 4.02
CA ASP A 64 12.76 -19.18 4.83
C ASP A 64 11.44 -19.98 4.79
N SER A 65 11.58 -21.30 4.83
CA SER A 65 10.47 -22.26 4.82
C SER A 65 9.43 -21.99 5.92
N LYS A 66 9.85 -21.54 7.11
CA LYS A 66 8.95 -21.21 8.23
C LYS A 66 8.16 -19.94 7.96
N GLU A 67 8.83 -18.89 7.49
CA GLU A 67 8.19 -17.62 7.12
C GLU A 67 7.22 -17.81 5.95
N LEU A 68 7.57 -18.64 4.98
CA LEU A 68 6.69 -18.98 3.85
C LEU A 68 5.35 -19.57 4.32
N SER A 69 5.40 -20.52 5.25
CA SER A 69 4.19 -21.14 5.81
C SER A 69 3.32 -20.11 6.57
N THR A 70 3.97 -19.21 7.30
CA THR A 70 3.31 -18.15 8.07
C THR A 70 2.68 -17.11 7.14
N ALA A 71 3.39 -16.70 6.09
CA ALA A 71 2.90 -15.75 5.09
C ALA A 71 1.69 -16.32 4.32
N LYS A 72 1.74 -17.58 3.88
CA LYS A 72 0.61 -18.25 3.23
C LYS A 72 -0.61 -18.35 4.15
N ALA A 73 -0.40 -18.71 5.43
CA ALA A 73 -1.49 -18.76 6.40
C ALA A 73 -2.10 -17.37 6.68
N GLY A 74 -1.27 -16.32 6.70
CA GLY A 74 -1.71 -14.92 6.80
C GLY A 74 -2.53 -14.48 5.59
N GLN A 75 -2.02 -14.71 4.37
CA GLN A 75 -2.72 -14.37 3.13
C GLN A 75 -4.06 -15.09 3.01
N ARG A 76 -4.16 -16.37 3.37
CA ARG A 76 -5.44 -17.10 3.36
C ARG A 76 -6.46 -16.54 4.35
N ARG A 77 -5.99 -15.99 5.47
CA ARG A 77 -6.84 -15.39 6.51
C ARG A 77 -7.34 -14.02 6.08
N ASP A 78 -6.44 -13.18 5.59
CA ASP A 78 -6.73 -11.79 5.26
C ASP A 78 -7.42 -11.68 3.88
N TYR A 79 -7.07 -12.56 2.94
CA TYR A 79 -7.50 -12.55 1.53
C TYR A 79 -7.93 -13.95 1.06
N PRO A 80 -9.03 -14.52 1.58
CA PRO A 80 -9.45 -15.89 1.27
C PRO A 80 -9.77 -16.14 -0.21
N GLN A 81 -10.15 -15.09 -0.95
CA GLN A 81 -10.42 -15.15 -2.39
C GLN A 81 -9.39 -14.36 -3.22
N GLY A 82 -8.27 -13.97 -2.61
CA GLY A 82 -7.30 -13.03 -3.20
C GLY A 82 -7.65 -11.57 -2.93
N ILE A 83 -6.88 -10.68 -3.54
CA ILE A 83 -7.07 -9.24 -3.40
C ILE A 83 -8.03 -8.75 -4.49
N PRO A 84 -9.14 -8.09 -4.12
CA PRO A 84 -10.06 -7.54 -5.10
C PRO A 84 -9.46 -6.32 -5.80
N GLU A 85 -9.86 -6.09 -7.05
CA GLU A 85 -9.51 -4.88 -7.80
C GLU A 85 -10.06 -3.63 -7.08
N CYS A 86 -9.15 -2.79 -6.58
CA CYS A 86 -9.52 -1.54 -5.89
C CYS A 86 -9.38 -0.32 -6.81
N GLY A 87 -8.43 -0.32 -7.74
CA GLY A 87 -8.11 0.80 -8.62
C GLY A 87 -7.14 1.81 -8.01
N THR A 88 -6.49 2.59 -8.87
CA THR A 88 -5.40 3.52 -8.51
C THR A 88 -5.85 4.64 -7.58
N ASP A 89 -6.99 5.26 -7.85
CA ASP A 89 -7.48 6.39 -7.05
C ASP A 89 -7.88 5.97 -5.64
N ALA A 90 -8.47 4.78 -5.50
CA ALA A 90 -8.81 4.22 -4.20
C ALA A 90 -7.56 4.02 -3.34
N LEU A 91 -6.48 3.48 -3.92
CA LEU A 91 -5.20 3.28 -3.23
C LEU A 91 -4.57 4.61 -2.80
N ARG A 92 -4.52 5.60 -3.70
CA ARG A 92 -3.97 6.93 -3.40
C ARG A 92 -4.77 7.63 -2.30
N PHE A 93 -6.09 7.60 -2.41
CA PHE A 93 -6.97 8.21 -1.42
C PHE A 93 -6.85 7.53 -0.06
N ALA A 94 -6.73 6.20 -0.03
CA ALA A 94 -6.49 5.45 1.21
C ALA A 94 -5.20 5.88 1.90
N LEU A 95 -4.09 5.95 1.15
CA LEU A 95 -2.79 6.36 1.70
C LEU A 95 -2.82 7.79 2.22
N MET A 96 -3.44 8.72 1.48
CA MET A 96 -3.65 10.10 1.95
C MET A 96 -4.53 10.17 3.20
N ALA A 97 -5.58 9.36 3.30
CA ALA A 97 -6.44 9.34 4.48
C ALA A 97 -5.72 8.74 5.70
N TYR A 98 -4.67 7.94 5.50
CA TYR A 98 -3.86 7.40 6.59
C TYR A 98 -2.76 8.34 7.06
N THR A 99 -2.34 9.35 6.29
CA THR A 99 -1.28 10.28 6.70
C THR A 99 -1.67 11.17 7.88
N THR A 100 -2.96 11.21 8.28
CA THR A 100 -3.38 11.80 9.56
C THR A 100 -2.86 11.03 10.79
N GLN A 101 -2.36 9.81 10.63
CA GLN A 101 -1.77 9.03 11.73
C GLN A 101 -0.26 9.30 11.85
N ASP A 102 0.18 9.68 13.06
CA ASP A 102 1.48 10.33 13.30
C ASP A 102 2.74 9.43 13.12
N ARG A 103 2.63 8.10 13.27
CA ARG A 103 3.84 7.25 13.37
C ARG A 103 3.92 6.05 12.45
N ALA A 104 2.78 5.43 12.14
CA ALA A 104 2.74 4.23 11.31
C ALA A 104 1.38 4.11 10.62
N ILE A 105 1.41 3.64 9.38
CA ILE A 105 0.22 3.36 8.58
C ILE A 105 0.06 1.85 8.51
N ASN A 106 -0.92 1.30 9.22
CA ASN A 106 -1.28 -0.11 9.07
C ASN A 106 -2.20 -0.23 7.85
N LEU A 107 -1.65 -0.71 6.74
CA LEU A 107 -2.38 -0.79 5.48
C LEU A 107 -3.28 -2.03 5.47
N ASP A 108 -4.59 -1.80 5.41
CA ASP A 108 -5.60 -2.82 5.18
C ASP A 108 -6.21 -2.65 3.77
N VAL A 109 -6.07 -3.67 2.94
CA VAL A 109 -6.59 -3.65 1.56
C VAL A 109 -8.12 -3.61 1.53
N LEU A 110 -8.80 -4.14 2.54
CA LEU A 110 -10.26 -4.02 2.63
C LEU A 110 -10.70 -2.57 2.81
N ARG A 111 -9.89 -1.75 3.49
CA ARG A 111 -10.12 -0.30 3.60
C ARG A 111 -9.91 0.40 2.26
N VAL A 112 -8.92 -0.02 1.47
CA VAL A 112 -8.73 0.47 0.10
C VAL A 112 -9.94 0.16 -0.78
N ARG A 113 -10.50 -1.05 -0.66
CA ARG A 113 -11.76 -1.42 -1.33
C ARG A 113 -12.92 -0.52 -0.90
N GLY A 114 -13.01 -0.16 0.38
CA GLY A 114 -13.98 0.82 0.87
C GLY A 114 -13.88 2.16 0.13
N TYR A 115 -12.66 2.66 -0.08
CA TYR A 115 -12.44 3.89 -0.83
C TYR A 115 -12.78 3.79 -2.32
N ARG A 116 -12.72 2.60 -2.94
CA ARG A 116 -13.26 2.39 -4.30
C ARG A 116 -14.75 2.73 -4.36
N PHE A 117 -15.53 2.29 -3.37
CA PHE A 117 -16.96 2.62 -3.32
C PHE A 117 -17.19 4.12 -3.11
N PHE A 118 -16.34 4.77 -2.32
CA PHE A 118 -16.37 6.22 -2.14
C PHE A 118 -16.06 6.97 -3.45
N CYS A 119 -15.00 6.61 -4.16
CA CYS A 119 -14.67 7.17 -5.47
C CYS A 119 -15.81 6.96 -6.48
N ASN A 120 -16.43 5.76 -6.49
CA ASN A 120 -17.60 5.50 -7.32
C ASN A 120 -18.79 6.38 -6.93
N LYS A 121 -19.00 6.65 -5.64
CA LYS A 121 -20.07 7.55 -5.20
C LYS A 121 -19.86 8.98 -5.70
N ILE A 122 -18.62 9.49 -5.66
CA ILE A 122 -18.27 10.79 -6.25
C ILE A 122 -18.55 10.77 -7.75
N TRP A 123 -18.09 9.75 -8.46
CA TRP A 123 -18.32 9.60 -9.89
C TRP A 123 -19.82 9.63 -10.24
N GLN A 124 -20.65 8.89 -9.50
CA GLN A 124 -22.09 8.89 -9.69
C GLN A 124 -22.73 10.26 -9.43
N GLY A 125 -22.25 10.99 -8.41
CA GLY A 125 -22.70 12.35 -8.13
C GLY A 125 -22.34 13.33 -9.25
N VAL A 126 -21.10 13.29 -9.73
CA VAL A 126 -20.63 14.11 -10.85
C VAL A 126 -21.42 13.77 -12.13
N ARG A 127 -21.61 12.48 -12.41
CA ARG A 127 -22.40 12.01 -13.55
C ARG A 127 -23.85 12.49 -13.47
N PHE A 128 -24.47 12.47 -12.29
CA PHE A 128 -25.82 12.99 -12.13
C PHE A 128 -25.89 14.49 -12.45
N VAL A 129 -24.93 15.29 -11.97
CA VAL A 129 -24.89 16.74 -12.25
C VAL A 129 -24.70 17.04 -13.74
N PHE A 130 -23.85 16.28 -14.45
CA PHE A 130 -23.58 16.53 -15.87
C PHE A 130 -24.66 16.02 -16.83
N PHE A 131 -25.46 15.02 -16.44
CA PHE A 131 -26.41 14.36 -17.34
C PHE A 131 -27.89 14.52 -16.95
N CYS A 132 -28.22 14.93 -15.72
CA CYS A 132 -29.60 15.20 -15.29
C CYS A 132 -29.93 16.68 -15.12
N PHE A 133 -28.93 17.57 -15.12
CA PHE A 133 -29.10 19.01 -15.28
C PHE A 133 -28.49 19.44 -16.62
#